data_AF-A0A919ZL68-F1
#
_entry.id   AF-A0A919ZL68-F1
#
_cell.length_a   1.000
_cell.length_b   1.000
_cell.length_c   1.000
_cell.angle_alpha   90.00
_cell.angle_beta   90.00
_cell.angle_gamma   90.00
#
_symmetry.space_group_name_H-M   'P 1'
#
loop_
_entity.id
_entity.type
_entity.pdbx_description
1 polymer ?
#
loop_
_entity_poly.entity_id
_entity_poly.type
_entity_poly.pdbx_seq_one_letter_code
_entity_poly.pdbx_strand_id
1 'polypeptide(L)'
;MNSASEDSSVVIRKLRPEDAVLLEKWLSDQEVLQYYEGRDRPHDAELVQRHFYENKDEVYAYIIQYEKVDIGYIQYYEIKSEEAEEVGLSIHPVELVYGMDQFIGEVSFWNRGIGTKLLQFMIRLSD
;
A
#
# COMPACT_ATOMS: atom_id res chain seq x y z
N MET A 1 -14.17 23.57 -27.90
CA MET A 1 -14.59 23.06 -26.58
C MET A 1 -13.47 22.17 -26.07
N ASN A 2 -12.61 22.70 -25.20
CA ASN A 2 -11.55 21.93 -24.56
C ASN A 2 -12.18 21.05 -23.48
N SER A 3 -12.25 19.75 -23.71
CA SER A 3 -12.33 18.78 -22.60
C SER A 3 -10.91 18.27 -22.40
N ALA A 4 -10.15 18.96 -21.55
CA ALA A 4 -9.06 18.29 -20.89
C ALA A 4 -9.73 17.29 -19.94
N SER A 5 -9.73 16.01 -20.29
CA SER A 5 -9.86 14.99 -19.27
C SER A 5 -8.65 15.17 -18.38
N GLU A 6 -8.84 15.79 -17.21
CA GLU A 6 -7.93 15.59 -16.09
C GLU A 6 -7.90 14.08 -15.87
N ASP A 7 -6.88 13.45 -16.41
CA ASP A 7 -6.66 12.03 -16.25
C ASP A 7 -6.26 11.85 -14.79
N SER A 8 -7.26 11.65 -13.92
CA SER A 8 -7.07 11.42 -12.49
C SER A 8 -6.30 10.12 -12.32
N SER A 9 -4.98 10.25 -12.39
CA SER A 9 -4.02 9.17 -12.36
C SER A 9 -3.61 8.89 -10.92
N VAL A 10 -3.59 7.61 -10.60
CA VAL A 10 -2.97 7.12 -9.38
C VAL A 10 -1.46 7.17 -9.60
N VAL A 11 -0.75 7.73 -8.64
CA VAL A 11 0.72 7.69 -8.59
C VAL A 11 1.15 7.25 -7.20
N ILE A 12 2.39 6.77 -7.09
CA ILE A 12 2.99 6.42 -5.80
C ILE A 12 4.26 7.25 -5.59
N ARG A 13 4.51 7.65 -4.34
CA ARG A 13 5.77 8.29 -3.92
C ARG A 13 6.37 7.52 -2.77
N LYS A 14 7.69 7.44 -2.68
CA LYS A 14 8.35 6.72 -1.58
C LYS A 14 7.86 7.23 -0.22
N LEU A 15 7.61 6.29 0.69
CA LEU A 15 7.32 6.59 2.09
C LEU A 15 8.52 7.32 2.71
N ARG A 16 8.25 8.38 3.48
CA ARG A 16 9.26 9.15 4.21
C ARG A 16 9.01 9.07 5.71
N PRO A 17 10.02 9.30 6.57
CA PRO A 17 9.83 9.32 8.01
C PRO A 17 8.73 10.28 8.47
N GLU A 18 8.65 11.46 7.85
CA GLU A 18 7.62 12.47 8.11
C GLU A 18 6.19 12.04 7.75
N ASP A 19 6.00 10.98 6.95
CA ASP A 19 4.67 10.45 6.62
C ASP A 19 4.07 9.60 7.75
N ALA A 20 4.82 9.34 8.84
CA ALA A 20 4.34 8.54 9.96
C ALA A 20 3.04 9.11 10.54
N VAL A 21 2.90 10.44 10.55
CA VAL A 21 1.68 11.14 11.00
C VAL A 21 0.46 10.84 10.13
N LEU A 22 0.66 10.55 8.83
CA LEU A 22 -0.42 10.14 7.93
C LEU A 22 -0.85 8.69 8.23
N LEU A 23 0.12 7.80 8.42
CA LEU A 23 -0.14 6.41 8.77
C LEU A 23 -0.85 6.30 10.13
N GLU A 24 -0.40 7.03 11.15
CA GLU A 24 -1.07 7.11 12.46
C GLU A 24 -2.51 7.62 12.33
N LYS A 25 -2.73 8.68 11.53
CA LYS A 25 -4.08 9.19 11.26
C LYS A 25 -4.97 8.11 10.65
N TRP A 26 -4.52 7.46 9.58
CA TRP A 26 -5.32 6.46 8.87
C TRP A 26 -5.56 5.20 9.70
N LEU A 27 -4.56 4.76 10.47
CA LEU A 27 -4.63 3.57 11.33
C LEU A 27 -5.23 3.86 12.71
N SER A 28 -5.71 5.08 12.95
CA SER A 28 -6.61 5.42 14.05
C SER A 28 -8.08 5.41 13.63
N ASP A 29 -8.37 5.36 12.32
CA ASP A 29 -9.72 5.32 11.79
C ASP A 29 -10.29 3.89 11.86
N GLN A 30 -11.40 3.72 12.58
CA GLN A 30 -12.04 2.42 12.77
C GLN A 30 -12.57 1.82 11.47
N GLU A 31 -12.95 2.65 10.49
CA GLU A 31 -13.39 2.16 9.18
C GLU A 31 -12.21 1.52 8.45
N VAL A 32 -11.03 2.17 8.47
CA VAL A 32 -9.80 1.63 7.86
C VAL A 32 -9.38 0.33 8.56
N LEU A 33 -9.31 0.33 9.89
CA LEU A 33 -8.93 -0.85 10.69
C LEU A 33 -9.90 -2.02 10.55
N GLN A 34 -11.15 -1.78 10.13
CA GLN A 34 -12.09 -2.87 9.85
C GLN A 34 -11.56 -3.82 8.76
N TYR A 35 -10.79 -3.31 7.81
CA TYR A 35 -10.30 -4.05 6.66
C TYR A 35 -8.79 -4.26 6.65
N TYR A 36 -8.03 -3.50 7.45
CA TYR A 36 -6.58 -3.60 7.55
C TYR A 36 -6.14 -3.91 9.00
N GLU A 37 -5.39 -4.99 9.19
CA GLU A 37 -4.86 -5.53 10.48
C GLU A 37 -5.89 -5.81 11.61
N GLY A 38 -7.17 -5.51 11.42
CA GLY A 38 -8.27 -5.87 12.31
C GLY A 38 -8.59 -4.79 13.35
N ARG A 39 -9.88 -4.68 13.71
CA ARG A 39 -10.46 -3.60 14.54
C ARG A 39 -9.84 -3.41 15.93
N ASP A 40 -9.13 -4.41 16.44
CA ASP A 40 -8.71 -4.49 17.84
C ASP A 40 -7.29 -3.95 18.10
N ARG A 41 -6.64 -3.35 17.10
CA ARG A 41 -5.32 -2.70 17.24
C ARG A 41 -5.31 -1.29 16.63
N PRO A 42 -5.77 -0.25 17.36
CA PRO A 42 -5.38 1.11 17.02
C PRO A 42 -3.86 1.21 17.13
N HIS A 43 -3.18 1.49 16.02
CA HIS A 43 -1.73 1.62 16.01
C HIS A 43 -1.37 2.96 16.64
N ASP A 44 -0.70 2.91 17.78
CA ASP A 44 0.01 4.07 18.31
C ASP A 44 1.26 4.36 17.47
N ALA A 45 1.88 5.51 17.72
CA ALA A 45 3.08 5.95 17.01
C ALA A 45 4.21 4.92 17.05
N GLU A 46 4.35 4.17 18.15
CA GLU A 46 5.40 3.14 18.29
C GLU A 46 5.14 1.95 17.36
N LEU A 47 3.89 1.48 17.29
CA LEU A 47 3.51 0.43 16.35
C LEU A 47 3.67 0.86 14.89
N VAL A 48 3.35 2.12 14.56
CA VAL A 48 3.58 2.65 13.21
C VAL A 48 5.07 2.61 12.85
N GLN A 49 5.94 3.07 13.75
CA GLN A 49 7.39 3.03 13.51
C GLN A 49 7.89 1.59 13.30
N ARG A 50 7.49 0.67 14.19
CA ARG A 50 7.90 -0.73 14.12
C ARG A 50 7.40 -1.43 12.85
N HIS A 51 6.14 -1.24 12.47
CA HIS A 51 5.55 -1.98 11.34
C HIS A 51 5.92 -1.39 9.97
N PHE A 52 6.06 -0.07 9.86
CA PHE A 52 6.19 0.60 8.57
C PHE A 52 7.61 1.10 8.26
N TYR A 53 8.49 1.21 9.26
CA TYR A 53 9.82 1.81 9.08
C TYR A 53 10.98 0.91 9.51
N GLU A 54 10.80 0.04 10.51
CA GLU A 54 11.86 -0.87 10.96
C GLU A 54 12.00 -2.11 10.06
N ASN A 55 13.23 -2.62 9.91
CA ASN A 55 13.59 -3.86 9.20
C ASN A 55 13.04 -3.98 7.76
N LYS A 56 13.16 -2.93 6.95
CA LYS A 56 12.62 -2.85 5.58
C LYS A 56 13.65 -3.18 4.48
N ASP A 57 14.67 -3.99 4.77
CA ASP A 57 15.77 -4.26 3.82
C ASP A 57 15.31 -4.92 2.50
N GLU A 58 14.09 -5.45 2.43
CA GLU A 58 13.50 -6.06 1.22
C GLU A 58 12.03 -5.64 0.98
N VAL A 59 11.58 -4.53 1.60
CA VAL A 59 10.21 -4.03 1.47
C VAL A 59 10.20 -2.64 0.87
N TYR A 60 9.49 -2.48 -0.24
CA TYR A 60 9.34 -1.21 -0.92
C TYR A 60 8.03 -0.55 -0.54
N ALA A 61 8.11 0.51 0.29
CA ALA A 61 6.96 1.19 0.87
C ALA A 61 6.70 2.57 0.24
N TYR A 62 5.44 2.87 -0.06
CA TYR A 62 5.01 4.08 -0.75
C TYR A 62 3.70 4.64 -0.20
N ILE A 63 3.52 5.95 -0.42
CA ILE A 63 2.25 6.65 -0.27
C ILE A 63 1.54 6.68 -1.63
N ILE A 64 0.27 6.29 -1.62
CA ILE A 64 -0.65 6.37 -2.76
C ILE A 64 -1.14 7.80 -2.88
N GLN A 65 -1.00 8.40 -4.05
CA GLN A 65 -1.56 9.72 -4.35
C GLN A 65 -2.62 9.63 -5.44
N TYR A 66 -3.72 10.37 -5.25
CA TYR A 66 -4.78 10.55 -6.23
C TYR A 66 -5.11 12.03 -6.31
N GLU A 67 -5.06 12.63 -7.51
CA GLU A 67 -5.29 14.07 -7.70
C GLU A 67 -4.38 14.94 -6.80
N LYS A 68 -3.13 14.51 -6.60
CA LYS A 68 -2.10 15.13 -5.74
C LYS A 68 -2.41 15.13 -4.24
N VAL A 69 -3.42 14.37 -3.81
CA VAL A 69 -3.72 14.14 -2.39
C VAL A 69 -3.12 12.80 -1.99
N ASP A 70 -2.42 12.76 -0.86
CA ASP A 70 -1.99 11.51 -0.23
C ASP A 70 -3.22 10.82 0.37
N ILE A 71 -3.54 9.61 -0.10
CA ILE A 71 -4.80 8.95 0.23
C ILE A 71 -4.64 7.57 0.87
N GLY A 72 -3.44 7.01 0.88
CA GLY A 72 -3.22 5.68 1.41
C GLY A 72 -1.78 5.19 1.30
N TYR A 73 -1.62 3.92 1.58
CA TYR A 73 -0.33 3.24 1.68
C TYR A 73 -0.30 1.99 0.82
N ILE A 74 0.87 1.69 0.27
CA ILE A 74 1.15 0.44 -0.41
C ILE A 74 2.59 0.00 -0.12
N GLN A 75 2.76 -1.30 0.13
CA GLN A 75 4.06 -1.96 0.12
C GLN A 75 4.05 -3.14 -0.83
N TYR A 76 5.21 -3.42 -1.41
CA TYR A 76 5.46 -4.69 -2.08
C TYR A 76 6.84 -5.22 -1.71
N TYR A 77 6.99 -6.54 -1.78
CA TYR A 77 8.19 -7.26 -1.40
C TYR A 77 8.31 -8.53 -2.24
N GLU A 78 9.54 -8.98 -2.50
CA GLU A 78 9.76 -10.26 -3.19
C GLU A 78 9.41 -11.40 -2.25
N ILE A 79 8.65 -12.39 -2.72
CA ILE A 79 8.37 -13.61 -1.98
C ILE A 79 9.44 -14.62 -2.34
N LYS A 80 10.23 -15.04 -1.36
CA LYS A 80 11.27 -16.06 -1.57
C LYS A 80 10.61 -17.42 -1.75
N SER A 81 11.25 -18.28 -2.54
CA SER A 81 10.74 -19.64 -2.82
C SER A 81 10.41 -20.42 -1.57
N GLU A 82 11.24 -20.28 -0.52
CA GLU A 82 11.08 -20.93 0.76
C GLU A 82 9.83 -20.43 1.52
N GLU A 83 9.53 -19.14 1.47
CA GLU A 83 8.34 -18.54 2.10
C GLU A 83 7.05 -18.90 1.36
N ALA A 84 7.14 -19.06 0.03
CA ALA A 84 5.99 -19.45 -0.79
C ALA A 84 5.52 -20.88 -0.51
N GLU A 85 6.45 -21.80 -0.26
CA GLU A 85 6.12 -23.18 0.10
C GLU A 85 5.33 -23.25 1.41
N GLU A 86 5.64 -22.39 2.39
CA GLU A 86 4.94 -22.32 3.69
C GLU A 86 3.45 -21.98 3.54
N VAL A 87 3.08 -21.23 2.50
CA VAL A 87 1.69 -20.84 2.20
C VAL A 87 1.06 -21.67 1.07
N GLY A 88 1.74 -22.72 0.60
CA GLY A 88 1.23 -23.63 -0.44
C GLY A 88 1.31 -23.09 -1.86
N LEU A 89 2.14 -22.07 -2.10
CA LEU A 89 2.43 -21.52 -3.43
C LEU A 89 3.67 -22.22 -3.99
N SER A 90 3.48 -23.06 -5.02
CA SER A 90 4.60 -23.62 -5.79
C SER A 90 5.08 -22.61 -6.81
N ILE A 91 6.22 -21.98 -6.53
CA ILE A 91 6.87 -21.02 -7.42
C ILE A 91 8.03 -21.71 -8.13
N HIS A 92 8.14 -21.55 -9.45
CA HIS A 92 9.31 -22.07 -10.14
C HIS A 92 10.56 -21.26 -9.76
N PRO A 93 11.76 -21.86 -9.61
CA PRO A 93 12.96 -21.15 -9.15
C PRO A 93 13.45 -19.98 -10.03
N VAL A 94 12.83 -19.78 -11.20
CA VAL A 94 13.16 -18.71 -12.15
C VAL A 94 12.07 -17.63 -12.21
N GLU A 95 10.97 -17.81 -11.48
CA GLU A 95 9.87 -16.86 -11.41
C GLU A 95 10.11 -15.87 -10.27
N LEU A 96 10.00 -14.58 -10.58
CA LEU A 96 9.95 -13.52 -9.57
C LEU A 96 8.49 -13.31 -9.17
N VAL A 97 8.19 -13.50 -7.89
CA VAL A 97 6.86 -13.31 -7.33
C VAL A 97 6.93 -12.23 -6.26
N TYR A 98 5.97 -11.33 -6.29
CA TYR A 98 5.87 -10.24 -5.34
C TYR A 98 4.60 -10.34 -4.51
N GLY A 99 4.75 -10.16 -3.20
CA GLY A 99 3.67 -9.89 -2.27
C GLY A 99 3.38 -8.41 -2.24
N MET A 100 2.14 -8.04 -1.92
CA MET A 100 1.73 -6.65 -1.84
C MET A 100 0.60 -6.46 -0.84
N ASP A 101 0.75 -5.48 0.03
CA ASP A 101 -0.29 -5.01 0.95
C ASP A 101 -0.60 -3.55 0.66
N GLN A 102 -1.88 -3.17 0.74
CA GLN A 102 -2.32 -1.81 0.50
C GLN A 102 -3.56 -1.46 1.32
N PHE A 103 -3.73 -0.16 1.59
CA PHE A 103 -5.00 0.39 2.05
C PHE A 103 -5.17 1.84 1.57
N ILE A 104 -6.43 2.26 1.41
CA ILE A 104 -6.78 3.67 1.21
C ILE A 104 -7.23 4.20 2.57
N GLY A 105 -6.44 5.08 3.17
CA GLY A 105 -6.71 5.64 4.49
C GLY A 105 -7.68 6.80 4.49
N GLU A 106 -7.83 7.51 3.37
CA GLU A 106 -8.86 8.54 3.22
C GLU A 106 -10.17 7.89 2.75
N VAL A 107 -11.04 7.51 3.69
CA VAL A 107 -12.30 6.78 3.45
C VAL A 107 -13.22 7.45 2.41
N SER A 108 -13.14 8.78 2.29
CA SER A 108 -13.89 9.52 1.29
C SER A 108 -13.57 9.10 -0.15
N PHE A 109 -12.40 8.50 -0.41
CA PHE A 109 -11.95 7.99 -1.71
C PHE A 109 -12.35 6.53 -1.99
N TRP A 110 -13.02 5.86 -1.05
CA TRP A 110 -13.49 4.49 -1.24
C TRP A 110 -14.62 4.39 -2.27
N ASN A 111 -14.79 3.19 -2.84
CA ASN A 111 -15.82 2.88 -3.83
C ASN A 111 -15.73 3.72 -5.13
N ARG A 112 -14.55 4.29 -5.44
CA ARG A 112 -14.27 5.06 -6.66
C ARG A 112 -13.42 4.32 -7.69
N GLY A 113 -13.16 3.03 -7.48
CA GLY A 113 -12.31 2.21 -8.37
C GLY A 113 -10.81 2.50 -8.29
N ILE A 114 -10.37 3.30 -7.31
CA ILE A 114 -8.96 3.71 -7.15
C ILE A 114 -8.05 2.51 -6.85
N GLY A 115 -8.49 1.57 -5.99
CA GLY A 115 -7.72 0.35 -5.72
C GLY A 115 -7.46 -0.48 -6.98
N THR A 116 -8.43 -0.59 -7.88
CA THR A 116 -8.25 -1.27 -9.18
C THR A 116 -7.24 -0.53 -10.06
N LYS A 117 -7.32 0.80 -10.12
CA LYS A 117 -6.36 1.63 -10.87
C LYS A 117 -4.93 1.48 -10.33
N LEU A 118 -4.79 1.42 -9.00
CA LEU A 118 -3.50 1.19 -8.33
C LEU A 118 -2.92 -0.17 -8.70
N LEU A 119 -3.71 -1.25 -8.65
CA LEU A 119 -3.25 -2.59 -9.07
C LEU A 119 -2.75 -2.60 -10.51
N GLN A 120 -3.50 -2.01 -11.44
CA GLN A 120 -3.09 -1.90 -12.85
C GLN A 120 -1.83 -1.05 -13.02
N PHE A 121 -1.64 -0.04 -12.18
CA PHE A 121 -0.43 0.77 -12.17
C PHE A 121 0.77 -0.05 -11.69
N MET A 122 0.65 -0.79 -10.58
CA MET A 122 1.73 -1.61 -10.02
C MET A 122 2.20 -2.71 -10.97
N ILE A 123 1.28 -3.40 -11.64
CA ILE A 123 1.62 -4.45 -12.63
C ILE A 123 2.49 -3.89 -13.76
N ARG A 124 2.23 -2.65 -14.20
CA ARG A 124 3.00 -1.99 -15.28
C ARG A 124 4.31 -1.37 -14.80
N LEU A 125 4.49 -1.20 -13.49
CA LEU A 125 5.70 -0.64 -12.89
C LEU A 125 6.79 -1.70 -12.67
N SER A 126 6.43 -2.98 -12.79
CA SER A 126 7.26 -4.14 -12.48
C SER A 126 8.00 -4.71 -13.70
N ASP A 127 7.97 -4.00 -14.84
CA ASP A 127 8.74 -4.27 -16.07
C ASP A 127 10.01 -3.39 -16.14
#